data_AF-A0A7T8GTX8-F1
#
_entry.id   AF-A0A7T8GTX8-F1
#
_cell.length_a   1.000
_cell.length_b   1.000
_cell.length_c   1.000
_cell.angle_alpha   90.00
_cell.angle_beta   90.00
_cell.angle_gamma   90.00
#
_symmetry.space_group_name_H-M   'P 1'
#
loop_
_entity.id
_entity.type
_entity.pdbx_description
1 polymer ?
#
loop_
_entity_poly.entity_id
_entity_poly.type
_entity_poly.pdbx_seq_one_letter_code
_entity_poly.pdbx_strand_id
1 'polypeptide(L)'
;MNAAFDLEIEKCIRKHGPKQFSCVKCNYRATQRHLMKSHVECNHFITRGFPCEVCGYLCKTRPSLKMHIFRRHKKAPQFFP
;
A
#
# COMPACT_ATOMS: atom_id res chain seq x y z
N MET A 1 5.40 -8.37 8.38
CA MET A 1 4.29 -7.48 8.80
C MET A 1 2.98 -7.98 8.18
N ASN A 2 2.02 -8.34 9.04
CA ASN A 2 0.65 -8.83 8.83
C ASN A 2 0.22 -9.17 7.39
N ALA A 3 0.62 -10.35 6.89
CA ALA A 3 0.09 -10.96 5.66
C ALA A 3 -1.46 -11.01 5.62
N ALA A 4 -2.10 -11.08 6.79
CA ALA A 4 -3.54 -10.98 6.93
C ALA A 4 -4.10 -9.63 6.44
N PHE A 5 -3.40 -8.51 6.70
CA PHE A 5 -3.83 -7.19 6.27
C PHE A 5 -3.74 -7.03 4.74
N ASP A 6 -2.67 -7.56 4.14
CA ASP A 6 -2.51 -7.59 2.69
C ASP A 6 -3.59 -8.41 2.00
N LEU A 7 -3.96 -9.55 2.58
CA LEU A 7 -5.04 -10.38 2.04
C LEU A 7 -6.38 -9.66 2.05
N GLU A 8 -6.69 -8.90 3.11
CA GLU A 8 -7.91 -8.09 3.20
C GLU A 8 -7.94 -6.94 2.19
N ILE A 9 -6.79 -6.31 1.92
CA ILE A 9 -6.68 -5.30 0.86
C ILE A 9 -6.96 -5.92 -0.51
N GLU A 10 -6.36 -7.08 -0.82
CA GLU A 10 -6.57 -7.73 -2.12
C GLU A 10 -8.03 -8.09 -2.38
N LYS A 11 -8.77 -8.53 -1.34
CA LYS A 11 -10.22 -8.80 -1.46
C LYS A 11 -11.02 -7.59 -1.89
N CYS A 12 -10.51 -6.38 -1.63
CA CYS A 12 -11.16 -5.14 -1.99
C CYS A 12 -10.88 -4.68 -3.43
N ILE A 13 -10.00 -5.39 -4.16
CA ILE A 13 -9.55 -5.03 -5.51
C ILE A 13 -10.10 -6.01 -6.52
N ARG A 14 -10.86 -5.51 -7.49
CA ARG A 14 -11.31 -6.28 -8.66
C ARG A 14 -10.56 -5.82 -9.91
N LYS A 15 -9.98 -6.77 -10.65
CA LYS A 15 -9.28 -6.50 -11.92
C LYS A 15 -10.22 -6.85 -13.09
N HIS A 16 -10.41 -5.91 -14.00
CA HIS A 16 -11.19 -6.08 -15.23
C HIS A 16 -10.32 -6.19 -16.48
N GLY A 17 -9.04 -5.82 -16.40
CA GLY A 17 -8.10 -5.86 -17.52
C GLY A 17 -6.69 -5.42 -17.12
N PRO A 18 -5.75 -5.29 -18.09
CA PRO A 18 -4.33 -4.97 -17.83
C PRO A 18 -4.11 -3.67 -17.06
N LYS A 19 -5.00 -2.69 -17.22
CA LYS A 19 -4.95 -1.36 -16.59
C LYS A 19 -6.31 -0.92 -16.08
N GLN A 20 -7.10 -1.86 -15.58
CA GLN A 20 -8.45 -1.59 -15.11
C GLN A 20 -8.70 -2.29 -13.78
N PHE A 21 -8.70 -1.50 -12.72
CA PHE A 21 -8.95 -1.94 -11.35
C PHE A 21 -10.13 -1.16 -10.78
N SER A 22 -11.02 -1.84 -10.07
CA SER A 22 -12.14 -1.24 -9.35
C SER A 22 -12.11 -1.67 -7.88
N CYS A 23 -12.56 -0.77 -7.01
CA CYS A 23 -12.79 -1.11 -5.61
C CYS A 23 -14.13 -1.85 -5.49
N VAL A 24 -14.21 -2.87 -4.64
CA VAL A 24 -15.48 -3.57 -4.37
C VAL A 24 -16.32 -2.89 -3.28
N LYS A 25 -15.70 -2.02 -2.47
CA LYS A 25 -16.34 -1.32 -1.36
C LYS A 25 -16.89 0.05 -1.75
N CYS A 26 -16.43 0.61 -2.87
CA CYS A 26 -16.89 1.89 -3.40
C CYS A 26 -16.71 1.95 -4.93
N ASN A 27 -17.20 3.01 -5.57
CA ASN A 27 -17.14 3.17 -7.03
C ASN A 27 -15.78 3.66 -7.56
N TYR A 28 -14.73 3.64 -6.76
CA TYR A 28 -13.40 4.09 -7.18
C TYR A 28 -12.79 3.15 -8.22
N ARG A 29 -12.13 3.73 -9.23
CA ARG A 29 -11.45 3.02 -10.32
C ARG A 29 -10.04 3.56 -10.48
N ALA A 30 -9.09 2.67 -10.74
CA ALA A 30 -7.70 3.01 -10.97
C ALA A 30 -7.15 2.28 -12.20
N THR A 31 -6.17 2.90 -12.85
CA THR A 31 -5.47 2.31 -14.00
C THR A 31 -4.30 1.43 -13.59
N GLN A 32 -3.88 1.50 -12.33
CA GLN A 32 -2.72 0.78 -11.81
C GLN A 32 -3.03 0.13 -10.46
N ARG A 33 -2.47 -1.06 -10.24
CA ARG A 33 -2.72 -1.86 -9.03
C ARG A 33 -2.27 -1.16 -7.76
N HIS A 34 -1.10 -0.52 -7.76
CA HIS A 34 -0.57 0.13 -6.56
C HIS A 34 -1.41 1.34 -6.13
N LEU A 35 -2.02 2.06 -7.09
CA LEU A 35 -2.96 3.14 -6.80
C LEU A 35 -4.22 2.60 -6.11
N MET A 36 -4.75 1.47 -6.59
CA MET A 36 -5.89 0.82 -5.96
C MET A 36 -5.55 0.30 -4.56
N LYS A 37 -4.38 -0.32 -4.37
CA LYS A 37 -3.91 -0.72 -3.03
C LYS A 37 -3.85 0.47 -2.07
N SER A 38 -3.22 1.57 -2.49
CA SER A 38 -3.11 2.78 -1.68
C SER A 38 -4.48 3.38 -1.36
N HIS A 39 -5.42 3.37 -2.32
CA HIS A 39 -6.79 3.81 -2.09
C HIS A 39 -7.45 2.98 -0.99
N VAL A 40 -7.44 1.65 -1.12
CA VAL A 40 -8.01 0.72 -0.15
C VAL A 40 -7.37 0.89 1.22
N GLU A 41 -6.04 0.92 1.28
CA GLU A 41 -5.24 1.13 2.49
C GLU A 41 -5.55 2.43 3.23
N CYS A 42 -5.95 3.51 2.53
CA CYS A 42 -6.21 4.80 3.15
C CYS A 42 -7.70 5.06 3.45
N ASN A 43 -8.60 4.50 2.63
CA ASN A 43 -10.04 4.83 2.66
C ASN A 43 -10.91 3.74 3.28
N HIS A 44 -10.43 2.50 3.30
CA HIS A 44 -11.20 1.36 3.80
C HIS A 44 -10.53 0.69 5.00
N PHE A 45 -9.26 0.98 5.24
CA PHE A 45 -8.53 0.52 6.39
C PHE A 45 -7.94 1.72 7.13
N ILE A 46 -8.39 1.94 8.38
CA ILE A 46 -7.78 2.96 9.23
C ILE A 46 -6.46 2.38 9.75
N THR A 47 -5.41 2.53 8.96
CA THR A 47 -4.06 2.16 9.42
C THR A 47 -3.50 3.26 10.30
N ARG A 48 -2.74 2.90 11.34
CA ARG A 48 -1.94 3.86 12.11
C ARG A 48 -0.74 4.40 11.31
N GLY A 49 -0.64 4.07 10.01
CA GLY A 49 0.53 4.27 9.18
C GLY A 49 1.45 3.05 9.12
N PHE A 50 2.49 3.16 8.30
CA PHE A 50 3.54 2.17 8.08
C PHE A 50 4.81 2.62 8.82
N PRO A 51 5.18 1.96 9.93
CA PRO A 51 6.37 2.33 10.69
C PRO A 51 7.64 1.94 9.92
N CYS A 52 8.64 2.82 9.98
CA CYS A 52 9.99 2.48 9.55
C CYS A 52 10.66 1.58 10.59
N GLU A 53 11.04 0.37 10.21
CA GLU A 53 11.73 -0.57 11.13
C GLU A 53 13.13 -0.10 11.54
N VAL A 54 13.71 0.89 10.85
CA VAL A 54 15.05 1.41 11.16
C VAL A 54 15.01 2.53 12.19
N CYS A 55 14.00 3.40 12.16
CA CYS A 55 13.94 4.59 13.02
C CYS A 55 12.58 4.84 13.69
N GLY A 56 11.58 3.98 13.47
CA GLY A 56 10.23 4.12 14.02
C GLY A 56 9.36 5.19 13.36
N TYR A 57 9.87 5.94 12.36
CA TYR A 57 9.10 6.99 11.69
C TYR A 57 7.86 6.43 10.99
N LEU A 58 6.69 6.97 11.31
CA LEU A 58 5.41 6.55 10.75
C LEU A 58 5.13 7.26 9.42
N CYS A 59 5.05 6.47 8.35
CA CYS A 59 4.65 6.94 7.03
C CYS A 59 3.16 6.69 6.79
N LYS A 60 2.47 7.60 6.08
CA LYS A 60 1.04 7.40 5.76
C LYS A 60 0.81 6.33 4.70
N THR A 61 1.81 6.00 3.88
CA THR A 61 1.67 5.05 2.77
C THR A 61 2.94 4.22 2.57
N ARG A 62 2.84 3.05 1.95
CA ARG A 62 4.01 2.21 1.61
C ARG A 62 5.01 2.89 0.65
N PRO A 63 4.59 3.60 -0.41
CA PRO A 63 5.53 4.31 -1.28
C PRO A 63 6.31 5.40 -0.53
N SER A 64 5.66 6.12 0.39
CA SER A 64 6.33 7.12 1.21
C SER A 64 7.34 6.48 2.18
N LEU A 65 7.02 5.32 2.76
CA LEU A 65 7.99 4.55 3.55
C LEU A 65 9.19 4.09 2.71
N LYS A 66 8.95 3.58 1.50
CA LYS A 66 10.02 3.15 0.59
C LYS A 66 10.96 4.31 0.23
N MET A 67 10.40 5.47 -0.08
CA MET A 67 11.18 6.70 -0.35
C MET A 67 11.91 7.19 0.91
N HIS A 68 11.27 7.12 2.07
CA HIS A 68 11.88 7.47 3.36
C HIS A 68 13.11 6.60 3.62
N ILE A 69 13.00 5.27 3.53
CA ILE A 69 14.13 4.35 3.75
C ILE A 69 15.25 4.64 2.75
N PHE A 70 14.92 4.83 1.48
CA PHE A 70 15.91 5.14 0.45
C PHE A 70 16.69 6.43 0.75
N ARG A 71 16.00 7.50 1.14
CA ARG A 71 16.60 8.82 1.40
C ARG A 71 17.29 8.92 2.77
N ARG A 72 16.74 8.29 3.80
CA ARG A 72 17.16 8.48 5.21
C ARG A 72 18.04 7.36 5.73
N HIS A 73 17.98 6.15 5.14
CA HIS A 73 18.68 4.99 5.67
C HIS A 73 19.66 4.34 4.69
N LYS A 74 19.72 4.78 3.42
CA LYS A 74 20.65 4.30 2.37
C LYS A 74 20.73 2.77 2.20
N LYS A 75 19.86 2.00 2.87
CA LYS A 75 19.70 0.56 2.66
C LYS A 75 18.88 0.37 1.40
N ALA A 76 19.36 -0.51 0.52
CA ALA A 76 18.66 -0.92 -0.69
C ALA A 76 17.18 -1.19 -0.38
N PRO A 77 16.25 -0.91 -1.30
CA PRO A 77 14.84 -1.21 -1.09
C PRO A 77 14.76 -2.69 -0.75
N GLN A 78 14.48 -3.02 0.52
CA GLN A 78 14.16 -4.39 0.87
C GLN A 78 12.93 -4.71 0.02
N PHE A 79 13.12 -5.63 -0.93
CA PHE A 79 12.03 -6.18 -1.71
C PHE A 79 11.06 -6.74 -0.68
N PHE A 80 9.92 -6.07 -0.52
CA PHE A 80 8.78 -6.61 0.20
C PHE A 80 8.18 -7.67 -0.74
N PRO A 81 8.28 -8.97 -0.44
CA PRO A 81 7.52 -9.99 -1.17
C PRO A 81 6.01 -9.76 -1.01
#